data_AF-A0A0D3QLT0-F1
#
_entry.id   AF-A0A0D3QLT0-F1
#
_cell.length_a   1.000
_cell.length_b   1.000
_cell.length_c   1.000
_cell.angle_alpha   90.00
_cell.angle_beta   90.00
_cell.angle_gamma   90.00
#
_symmetry.space_group_name_H-M   'P 1'
#
loop_
_entity.id
_entity.type
_entity.pdbx_description
1 polymer ?
#
loop_
_entity_poly.entity_id
_entity_poly.type
_entity_poly.pdbx_seq_one_letter_code
_entity_poly.pdbx_strand_id
1 'polypeptide(L)'
;MGRVKHFPSPSKPAASDNLGKKKRRCKPGTKALREIRKFQKDVKLLIPYAPFVRCVKEITNQLSSLVTRWSPEALISLQEAAEDDLVRMFEAGMHCARHARRVTLMKKDLELARRLTGIGRLW
;
A
#
# COMPACT_ATOMS: atom_id res chain seq x y z
N MET A 1 -46.18 -28.40 64.12
CA MET A 1 -45.21 -27.32 63.85
C MET A 1 -43.87 -27.94 63.49
N GLY A 2 -43.50 -27.92 62.20
CA GLY A 2 -42.20 -28.38 61.72
C GLY A 2 -41.72 -27.38 60.65
N ARG A 3 -40.67 -26.62 60.96
CA ARG A 3 -40.17 -25.52 60.13
C ARG A 3 -39.46 -26.10 58.90
N VAL A 4 -40.08 -26.00 57.73
CA VAL A 4 -39.48 -26.36 56.44
C VAL A 4 -38.28 -25.47 56.17
N LYS A 5 -37.07 -26.05 56.18
CA LYS A 5 -35.84 -25.34 55.83
C LYS A 5 -35.80 -25.21 54.29
N HIS A 6 -36.05 -24.00 53.78
CA HIS A 6 -35.77 -23.66 52.40
C HIS A 6 -34.25 -23.60 52.19
N PHE A 7 -33.73 -24.44 51.31
CA PHE A 7 -32.35 -24.34 50.83
C PHE A 7 -32.32 -23.37 49.64
N PRO A 8 -31.47 -22.34 49.63
CA PRO A 8 -31.33 -21.49 48.45
C PRO A 8 -30.63 -22.28 47.34
N SER A 9 -31.24 -22.31 46.16
CA SER A 9 -30.63 -22.85 44.94
C SER A 9 -29.32 -22.11 44.65
N PRO A 10 -28.26 -22.79 44.18
CA PRO A 10 -27.06 -22.09 43.76
C PRO A 10 -27.40 -21.20 42.57
N SER A 11 -27.28 -19.89 42.76
CA SER A 11 -27.27 -18.93 41.67
C SER A 11 -26.19 -19.37 40.69
N LYS A 12 -26.59 -19.66 39.44
CA LYS A 12 -25.64 -19.77 38.34
C LYS A 12 -24.78 -18.51 38.36
N PRO A 13 -23.44 -18.59 38.45
CA PRO A 13 -22.65 -17.40 38.17
C PRO A 13 -22.94 -17.03 36.72
N ALA A 14 -23.52 -15.85 36.51
CA ALA A 14 -23.45 -15.16 35.24
C ALA A 14 -21.99 -14.78 35.01
N ALA A 15 -21.17 -15.77 34.63
CA ALA A 15 -19.82 -15.55 34.17
C ALA A 15 -19.94 -14.98 32.76
N SER A 16 -19.83 -13.66 32.70
CA SER A 16 -19.55 -12.89 31.50
C SER A 16 -18.19 -13.32 30.95
N ASP A 17 -18.13 -14.45 30.25
CA ASP A 17 -16.96 -14.80 29.43
C ASP A 17 -16.96 -13.96 28.15
N ASN A 18 -16.70 -12.66 28.31
CA ASN A 18 -16.05 -11.84 27.31
C ASN A 18 -14.59 -12.30 27.16
N LEU A 19 -14.40 -13.56 26.75
CA LEU A 19 -13.14 -14.06 26.25
C LEU A 19 -12.87 -13.31 24.94
N GLY A 20 -12.17 -12.19 25.05
CA GLY A 20 -11.81 -11.32 23.95
C GLY A 20 -11.30 -12.15 22.78
N LYS A 21 -12.08 -12.20 21.69
CA LYS A 21 -11.77 -12.99 20.50
C LYS A 21 -10.36 -12.63 20.03
N LYS A 22 -9.39 -13.55 20.20
CA LYS A 22 -8.01 -13.38 19.72
C LYS A 22 -8.05 -12.87 18.28
N LYS A 23 -7.44 -11.71 18.01
CA LYS A 23 -7.34 -11.14 16.66
C LYS A 23 -6.71 -12.19 15.74
N ARG A 24 -7.50 -12.77 14.85
CA ARG A 24 -7.02 -13.78 13.89
C ARG A 24 -6.11 -13.11 12.88
N ARG A 25 -4.87 -13.60 12.77
CA ARG A 25 -3.92 -13.16 11.75
C ARG A 25 -4.33 -13.71 10.38
N CYS A 26 -4.36 -12.86 9.35
CA CYS A 26 -4.54 -13.32 7.98
C CYS A 26 -3.36 -14.18 7.54
N LYS A 27 -3.59 -15.13 6.62
CA LYS A 27 -2.50 -15.89 6.00
C LYS A 27 -1.57 -14.92 5.23
N PRO A 28 -0.26 -15.21 5.13
CA PRO A 28 0.64 -14.45 4.28
C PRO A 28 0.08 -14.32 2.85
N GLY A 29 0.23 -13.15 2.24
CA GLY A 29 -0.30 -12.84 0.90
C GLY A 29 -1.78 -12.45 0.85
N THR A 30 -2.63 -12.85 1.82
CA THR A 30 -4.07 -12.51 1.78
C THR A 30 -4.33 -11.00 1.85
N LYS A 31 -3.57 -10.27 2.67
CA LYS A 31 -3.70 -8.80 2.76
C LYS A 31 -3.18 -8.12 1.50
N ALA A 32 -2.02 -8.55 0.99
CA ALA A 32 -1.43 -8.02 -0.24
C ALA A 32 -2.36 -8.18 -1.46
N LEU A 33 -2.98 -9.36 -1.63
CA LEU A 33 -3.94 -9.58 -2.72
C LEU A 33 -5.19 -8.69 -2.60
N ARG A 34 -5.62 -8.39 -1.36
CA ARG A 34 -6.73 -7.46 -1.13
C ARG A 34 -6.34 -6.03 -1.48
N GLU A 35 -5.14 -5.61 -1.13
CA GLU A 35 -4.60 -4.29 -1.45
C GLU A 35 -4.43 -4.12 -2.96
N ILE A 36 -3.87 -5.11 -3.67
CA ILE A 36 -3.75 -5.10 -5.13
C ILE A 36 -5.12 -4.89 -5.78
N ARG A 37 -6.13 -5.69 -5.41
CA ARG A 37 -7.49 -5.54 -5.96
C ARG A 37 -8.13 -4.19 -5.65
N LYS A 38 -7.84 -3.63 -4.47
CA LYS A 38 -8.34 -2.31 -4.07
C LYS A 38 -7.71 -1.22 -4.94
N PHE A 39 -6.38 -1.22 -5.07
CA PHE A 39 -5.66 -0.20 -5.83
C PHE A 39 -5.82 -0.33 -7.35
N GLN A 40 -6.16 -1.51 -7.86
CA GLN A 40 -6.54 -1.68 -9.27
C GLN A 40 -7.96 -1.21 -9.59
N LYS A 41 -8.82 -1.02 -8.57
CA LYS A 41 -10.19 -0.54 -8.76
C LYS A 41 -10.30 0.98 -8.69
N ASP A 42 -9.47 1.61 -7.87
CA ASP A 42 -9.48 3.05 -7.64
C ASP A 42 -8.31 3.70 -8.41
N VAL A 43 -8.50 4.92 -8.92
CA VAL A 43 -7.46 5.68 -9.67
C VAL A 43 -6.87 6.84 -8.85
N LYS A 44 -6.94 6.75 -7.53
CA LYS A 44 -6.45 7.80 -6.64
C LYS A 44 -4.92 7.79 -6.55
N LEU A 45 -4.33 8.98 -6.46
CA LEU A 45 -2.90 9.15 -6.19
C LEU A 45 -2.51 8.53 -4.84
N LEU A 46 -1.39 7.82 -4.82
CA LEU A 46 -0.89 7.08 -3.67
C LEU A 46 0.30 7.77 -2.99
N ILE A 47 1.07 8.56 -3.74
CA ILE A 47 2.18 9.32 -3.17
C ILE A 47 1.60 10.53 -2.41
N PRO A 48 2.03 10.78 -1.16
CA PRO A 48 1.55 11.97 -0.46
C PRO A 48 2.01 13.24 -1.18
N TYR A 49 1.07 14.17 -1.42
CA TYR A 49 1.32 15.37 -2.22
C TYR A 49 2.45 16.26 -1.66
N ALA A 50 2.47 16.51 -0.35
CA ALA A 50 3.46 17.40 0.27
C ALA A 50 4.94 16.96 0.08
N PRO A 51 5.34 15.70 0.32
CA PRO A 51 6.70 15.24 0.02
C PRO A 51 6.98 15.20 -1.49
N PHE A 52 6.00 14.90 -2.34
CA PHE A 52 6.18 14.94 -3.79
C PHE A 52 6.55 16.35 -4.26
N VAL A 53 5.80 17.37 -3.83
CA VAL A 53 6.09 18.77 -4.16
C VAL A 53 7.46 19.22 -3.65
N ARG A 54 7.90 18.76 -2.47
CA ARG A 54 9.26 19.05 -1.96
C ARG A 54 10.33 18.45 -2.88
N CYS A 55 10.16 17.21 -3.31
CA CYS A 55 11.06 16.54 -4.26
C CYS A 55 11.13 17.30 -5.60
N VAL A 56 9.98 17.68 -6.17
CA VAL A 56 9.93 18.46 -7.42
C VAL A 56 10.70 19.76 -7.29
N LYS A 57 10.49 20.51 -6.20
CA LYS A 57 11.20 21.78 -5.95
C LYS A 57 12.70 21.58 -5.74
N GLU A 58 13.10 20.52 -5.05
CA GLU A 58 14.51 20.17 -4.87
C GLU A 58 15.19 19.92 -6.22
N ILE A 59 14.60 19.09 -7.08
CA ILE A 59 15.10 18.82 -8.44
C ILE A 59 15.10 20.09 -9.29
N THR A 60 14.05 20.90 -9.21
CA THR A 60 13.95 22.16 -9.95
C THR A 60 15.08 23.11 -9.59
N ASN A 61 15.36 23.27 -8.29
CA ASN A 61 16.44 24.14 -7.81
C ASN A 61 17.83 23.66 -8.26
N GLN A 62 18.01 22.34 -8.45
CA GLN A 62 19.27 21.77 -8.98
C GLN A 62 19.43 22.01 -10.48
N LEU A 63 18.34 22.01 -11.25
CA LEU A 63 18.36 22.11 -12.72
C LEU A 63 18.25 23.54 -13.25
N SER A 64 17.41 24.37 -12.63
CA SER A 64 17.15 25.75 -13.06
C SER A 64 16.73 26.60 -11.88
N SER A 65 17.65 27.45 -11.42
CA SER A 65 17.41 28.42 -10.35
C SER A 65 16.47 29.57 -10.75
N LEU A 66 16.11 29.67 -12.04
CA LEU A 66 15.20 30.69 -12.57
C LEU A 66 13.73 30.37 -12.28
N VAL A 67 13.39 29.08 -12.13
CA VAL A 67 12.02 28.62 -11.89
C VAL A 67 11.69 28.69 -10.41
N THR A 68 11.03 29.77 -9.99
CA THR A 68 10.70 30.02 -8.57
C THR A 68 9.26 29.65 -8.20
N ARG A 69 8.35 29.60 -9.17
CA ARG A 69 6.91 29.35 -8.94
C ARG A 69 6.42 28.17 -9.77
N TRP A 70 5.56 27.36 -9.15
CA TRP A 70 4.88 26.23 -9.77
C TRP A 70 3.37 26.46 -9.71
N SER A 71 2.66 26.18 -10.81
CA SER A 71 1.19 26.10 -10.79
C SER A 71 0.76 24.84 -10.04
N PRO A 72 -0.34 24.89 -9.27
CA PRO A 72 -0.90 23.71 -8.60
C PRO A 72 -1.25 22.58 -9.58
N GLU A 73 -1.83 22.93 -10.73
CA GLU A 73 -2.22 21.98 -11.78
C GLU A 73 -1.00 21.26 -12.35
N ALA A 74 0.09 22.01 -12.62
CA ALA A 74 1.33 21.43 -13.11
C ALA A 74 1.93 20.41 -12.13
N LEU A 75 1.86 20.67 -10.82
CA LEU A 75 2.36 19.74 -9.80
C LEU A 75 1.54 18.45 -9.76
N ILE A 76 0.21 18.54 -9.93
CA ILE A 76 -0.67 17.37 -9.99
C ILE A 76 -0.38 16.56 -11.25
N SER A 77 -0.27 17.19 -12.42
CA SER A 77 0.06 16.49 -13.67
C SER A 77 1.41 15.78 -13.62
N LEU A 78 2.42 16.41 -12.99
CA LEU A 78 3.70 15.75 -12.74
C LEU A 78 3.56 14.54 -11.83
N GLN A 79 2.72 14.63 -10.80
CA GLN A 79 2.49 13.51 -9.89
C GLN A 79 1.78 12.35 -10.60
N GLU A 80 0.73 12.65 -11.37
CA GLU A 80 0.01 11.65 -12.18
C GLU A 80 0.96 10.91 -13.14
N ALA A 81 1.77 11.66 -13.89
CA ALA A 81 2.73 11.08 -14.82
C ALA A 81 3.80 10.22 -14.11
N ALA A 82 4.28 10.68 -12.95
CA ALA A 82 5.29 9.94 -12.17
C ALA A 82 4.70 8.65 -11.58
N GLU A 83 3.48 8.65 -11.08
CA GLU A 83 2.83 7.44 -10.55
C GLU A 83 2.51 6.44 -11.66
N ASP A 84 2.03 6.91 -12.83
CA ASP A 84 1.79 6.04 -13.99
C ASP A 84 3.07 5.34 -14.48
N ASP A 85 4.18 6.08 -14.60
CA ASP A 85 5.47 5.53 -15.02
C ASP A 85 5.96 4.44 -14.03
N LEU A 86 5.82 4.70 -12.72
CA LEU A 86 6.16 3.72 -11.69
C LEU A 86 5.29 2.46 -11.76
N VAL A 87 3.98 2.61 -11.94
CA VAL A 87 3.06 1.47 -12.08
C VAL A 87 3.45 0.63 -13.29
N ARG A 88 3.67 1.26 -14.45
CA ARG A 88 4.10 0.58 -15.68
C ARG A 88 5.43 -0.16 -15.50
N MET A 89 6.38 0.45 -14.80
CA MET A 89 7.65 -0.19 -14.46
C MET A 89 7.46 -1.40 -13.54
N PHE A 90 6.58 -1.31 -12.53
CA PHE A 90 6.29 -2.43 -11.62
C PHE A 90 5.57 -3.59 -12.32
N GLU A 91 4.68 -3.32 -13.27
CA GLU A 91 4.03 -4.35 -14.08
C GLU A 91 5.05 -5.13 -14.92
N ALA A 92 5.91 -4.42 -15.65
CA ALA A 92 6.97 -5.03 -16.44
C ALA A 92 7.98 -5.81 -15.57
N GLY A 93 8.35 -5.23 -14.42
CA GLY A 93 9.20 -5.89 -13.43
C GLY A 93 8.56 -7.17 -12.88
N MET A 94 7.25 -7.16 -12.60
CA MET A 94 6.55 -8.35 -12.13
C MET A 94 6.48 -9.46 -13.18
N HIS A 95 6.35 -9.11 -14.46
CA HIS A 95 6.46 -10.10 -15.53
C HIS A 95 7.85 -10.76 -15.54
N CYS A 96 8.92 -10.00 -15.34
CA CYS A 96 10.29 -10.52 -15.24
C CYS A 96 10.47 -11.43 -14.01
N ALA A 97 9.96 -11.01 -12.85
CA ALA A 97 10.03 -11.82 -11.63
C ALA A 97 9.30 -13.17 -11.80
N ARG A 98 8.10 -13.15 -12.39
CA ARG A 98 7.31 -14.35 -12.66
C ARG A 98 7.98 -15.26 -13.70
N HIS A 99 8.59 -14.68 -14.74
CA HIS A 99 9.37 -15.44 -15.72
C HIS A 99 10.52 -16.22 -15.05
N ALA A 100 11.15 -15.63 -14.04
CA ALA A 100 12.16 -16.26 -13.20
C ALA A 100 11.60 -17.14 -12.06
N ARG A 101 10.31 -17.53 -12.11
CA ARG A 101 9.61 -18.37 -11.11
C ARG A 101 9.63 -17.79 -9.69
N ARG A 102 9.65 -16.47 -9.54
CA ARG A 102 9.57 -15.76 -8.25
C ARG A 102 8.28 -14.96 -8.15
N VAL A 103 7.87 -14.69 -6.91
CA VAL A 103 6.73 -13.81 -6.59
C VAL A 103 7.21 -12.46 -6.03
N THR A 104 8.41 -12.43 -5.43
CA THR A 104 9.02 -11.21 -4.90
C THR A 104 9.80 -10.48 -5.99
N LEU A 105 9.44 -9.22 -6.21
CA LEU A 105 10.14 -8.32 -7.11
C LEU A 105 11.54 -7.96 -6.55
N MET A 106 12.54 -7.93 -7.42
CA MET A 106 13.92 -7.59 -7.08
C MET A 106 14.46 -6.49 -7.99
N LYS A 107 15.55 -5.82 -7.58
CA LYS A 107 16.22 -4.77 -8.36
C LYS A 107 16.54 -5.21 -9.80
N LYS A 108 17.06 -6.44 -9.97
CA LYS A 108 17.38 -7.01 -11.28
C LYS A 108 16.17 -7.14 -12.22
N ASP A 109 14.96 -7.30 -11.68
CA ASP A 109 13.75 -7.39 -12.48
C ASP A 109 13.38 -6.02 -13.05
N LEU A 110 13.56 -4.95 -12.26
CA LEU A 110 13.37 -3.57 -12.69
C LEU A 110 14.46 -3.13 -13.68
N GLU A 111 15.73 -3.50 -13.42
CA GLU A 111 16.83 -3.21 -14.35
C GLU A 111 16.63 -3.88 -15.71
N LEU A 112 16.18 -5.15 -15.71
CA LEU A 112 15.83 -5.86 -16.94
C LEU A 112 14.64 -5.21 -17.64
N ALA A 113 13.57 -4.87 -16.90
CA ALA A 113 12.41 -4.18 -17.45
C ALA A 113 12.80 -2.84 -18.11
N ARG A 114 13.62 -2.02 -17.44
CA ARG A 114 14.16 -0.76 -17.96
C ARG A 114 14.95 -0.96 -19.25
N ARG A 115 15.79 -2.00 -19.30
CA ARG A 115 16.62 -2.32 -20.47
C ARG A 115 15.77 -2.70 -21.68
N LEU A 116 14.74 -3.53 -21.48
CA LEU A 116 13.88 -4.04 -22.55
C LEU A 116 12.87 -3.00 -23.05
N THR A 117 12.24 -2.28 -22.14
CA THR A 117 11.13 -1.37 -22.47
C THR A 117 11.60 0.05 -22.82
N GLY A 118 12.81 0.44 -22.40
CA GLY A 118 13.28 1.80 -22.52
C GLY A 118 12.63 2.79 -21.56
N ILE A 119 11.71 2.34 -20.69
CA ILE A 119 11.09 3.16 -19.66
C ILE A 119 12.18 3.78 -18.79
N GLY A 120 12.13 5.09 -18.53
CA GLY A 120 13.14 5.80 -17.77
C GLY A 120 14.52 5.88 -18.41
N ARG A 121 14.73 5.59 -19.69
CA ARG A 121 15.98 6.02 -20.37
C ARG A 121 16.02 7.54 -20.39
N LEU A 122 17.12 8.11 -19.90
CA LEU A 122 17.48 9.48 -20.24
C LEU A 122 17.81 9.45 -21.73
N TRP A 123 17.07 10.26 -22.48
CA TRP A 123 17.28 10.64 -23.88
C TRP A 123 18.72 10.44 -24.38
#